data_AF-A0A3R9WEG2-F1
#
_entry.id   AF-A0A3R9WEG2-F1
#
_cell.length_a   1.000
_cell.length_b   1.000
_cell.length_c   1.000
_cell.angle_alpha   90.00
_cell.angle_beta   90.00
_cell.angle_gamma   90.00
#
_symmetry.space_group_name_H-M   'P 1'
#
loop_
_entity.id
_entity.type
_entity.pdbx_description
1 polymer ?
#
loop_
_entity_poly.entity_id
_entity_poly.type
_entity_poly.pdbx_seq_one_letter_code
_entity_poly.pdbx_strand_id
1 'polypeptide(L)'
;MSSRGTRMAATAGSTTSPGPLRRSSTRPSLRRTRTPSTSVCDMADSIDWPELRTLYGTTPLPDLNTCHFFYLHVDERDTSVTFGFETQQLPRHPKPEWVQKAYNTLRFWIEFTGVADLRLQGVLAEAERSVQLTGGSTPGTLQVSVHSSTRSIAFTAAASRVSHTRVYLQGPV
;
A
#
# COMPACT_ATOMS: atom_id res chain seq x y z
N MET A 1 -24.75 40.67 -47.91
CA MET A 1 -25.69 41.81 -48.06
C MET A 1 -26.84 41.57 -47.09
N SER A 2 -26.86 42.30 -45.97
CA SER A 2 -27.84 43.37 -45.66
C SER A 2 -29.26 42.84 -45.43
N SER A 3 -30.01 43.12 -44.35
CA SER A 3 -29.87 44.07 -43.25
C SER A 3 -30.94 43.79 -42.18
N ARG A 4 -30.68 44.21 -40.92
CA ARG A 4 -31.52 45.01 -39.97
C ARG A 4 -33.06 45.00 -40.16
N GLY A 5 -33.91 44.97 -39.13
CA GLY A 5 -33.75 45.14 -37.68
C GLY A 5 -35.08 45.53 -36.99
N THR A 6 -35.06 45.62 -35.64
CA THR A 6 -35.78 46.61 -34.78
C THR A 6 -37.30 46.40 -34.56
N ARG A 7 -37.89 46.32 -33.34
CA ARG A 7 -38.06 47.32 -32.23
C ARG A 7 -38.74 46.59 -31.01
N MET A 8 -38.33 46.75 -29.74
CA MET A 8 -38.86 47.64 -28.66
C MET A 8 -40.41 47.61 -28.46
N ALA A 9 -41.04 47.67 -27.27
CA ALA A 9 -40.64 47.98 -25.89
C ALA A 9 -41.80 47.71 -24.88
N ALA A 10 -41.46 47.78 -23.58
CA ALA A 10 -42.27 48.15 -22.39
C ALA A 10 -43.43 47.23 -21.96
N THR A 11 -43.69 46.96 -20.68
CA THR A 11 -44.04 47.96 -19.64
C THR A 11 -43.95 47.34 -18.24
N ALA A 12 -43.66 48.20 -17.26
CA ALA A 12 -43.60 47.92 -15.81
C ALA A 12 -44.96 47.57 -15.18
N GLY A 13 -44.90 46.87 -14.05
CA GLY A 13 -46.04 46.62 -13.16
C GLY A 13 -45.56 46.26 -11.76
N SER A 14 -45.31 47.27 -10.94
CA SER A 14 -45.16 47.15 -9.49
C SER A 14 -46.54 47.07 -8.85
N THR A 15 -46.79 46.10 -7.98
CA THR A 15 -47.98 46.10 -7.12
C THR A 15 -47.62 45.56 -5.73
N THR A 16 -48.05 46.32 -4.73
CA THR A 16 -47.77 46.18 -3.31
C THR A 16 -48.85 45.35 -2.60
N SER A 17 -48.46 44.73 -1.47
CA SER A 17 -49.26 44.21 -0.34
C SER A 17 -49.88 42.81 -0.44
N PRO A 18 -50.20 42.13 0.69
CA PRO A 18 -49.84 42.36 2.11
C PRO A 18 -49.18 41.12 2.79
N GLY A 19 -48.63 41.28 4.01
CA GLY A 19 -48.28 40.14 4.89
C GLY A 19 -49.53 39.31 5.26
N PRO A 20 -49.40 38.07 5.81
CA PRO A 20 -48.88 37.91 7.18
C PRO A 20 -48.20 36.54 7.45
N LEU A 21 -47.98 36.27 8.75
CA LEU A 21 -47.72 34.96 9.38
C LEU A 21 -46.27 34.50 9.44
N ARG A 22 -45.60 35.08 10.43
CA ARG A 22 -44.57 34.47 11.28
C ARG A 22 -44.94 33.01 11.61
N ARG A 23 -44.37 32.05 10.88
CA ARG A 23 -44.24 30.66 11.32
C ARG A 23 -42.79 30.42 11.72
N SER A 24 -42.60 30.29 13.03
CA SER A 24 -41.40 29.72 13.65
C SER A 24 -41.28 28.26 13.21
N SER A 25 -40.61 28.03 12.07
CA SER A 25 -40.16 26.70 11.65
C SER A 25 -38.84 26.40 12.35
N THR A 26 -38.93 25.80 13.54
CA THR A 26 -37.81 25.13 14.19
C THR A 26 -37.33 24.00 13.26
N ARG A 27 -36.25 24.24 12.50
CA ARG A 27 -35.53 23.17 11.81
C ARG A 27 -35.02 22.20 12.89
N PRO A 28 -35.36 20.91 12.85
CA PRO A 28 -34.57 19.94 13.59
C PRO A 28 -33.18 19.95 12.96
N SER A 29 -32.18 20.37 13.74
CA SER A 29 -30.79 20.10 13.43
C SER A 29 -30.65 18.60 13.27
N LEU A 30 -30.59 18.12 12.02
CA LEU A 30 -30.10 16.79 11.70
C LEU A 30 -28.66 16.75 12.20
N ARG A 31 -28.50 16.29 13.44
CA ARG A 31 -27.22 15.76 13.92
C ARG A 31 -26.81 14.72 12.90
N ARG A 32 -25.90 15.11 12.01
CA ARG A 32 -25.01 14.19 11.32
C ARG A 32 -24.35 13.37 12.42
N THR A 33 -24.88 12.18 12.66
CA THR A 33 -24.13 11.12 13.30
C THR A 33 -22.93 10.90 12.39
N ARG A 34 -21.79 11.46 12.79
CA ARG A 34 -20.48 11.02 12.32
C ARG A 34 -20.46 9.53 12.62
N THR A 35 -20.71 8.71 11.61
CA THR A 35 -20.16 7.36 11.59
C THR A 35 -18.68 7.52 11.95
N PRO A 36 -18.15 6.71 12.89
CA PRO A 36 -16.71 6.69 13.08
C PRO A 36 -16.13 6.33 11.72
N SER A 37 -15.42 7.28 11.13
CA SER A 37 -14.52 7.02 10.04
C SER A 37 -13.51 6.05 10.63
N THR A 38 -13.69 4.76 10.38
CA THR A 38 -12.61 3.79 10.55
C THR A 38 -11.46 4.39 9.79
N SER A 39 -10.43 4.80 10.54
CA SER A 39 -9.30 5.50 9.98
C SER A 39 -8.75 4.63 8.86
N VAL A 40 -8.46 5.22 7.70
CA VAL A 40 -7.77 4.50 6.61
C VAL A 40 -6.42 3.94 7.10
N CYS A 41 -5.94 4.41 8.26
CA CYS A 41 -4.77 3.89 8.96
C CYS A 41 -4.97 2.56 9.72
N ASP A 42 -6.18 1.98 9.78
CA ASP A 42 -6.48 0.73 10.51
C ASP A 42 -6.48 -0.55 9.63
N MET A 43 -6.12 -0.44 8.35
CA MET A 43 -6.08 -1.60 7.42
C MET A 43 -4.69 -1.90 6.85
N ALA A 44 -3.65 -1.31 7.45
CA ALA A 44 -2.33 -1.92 7.46
C ALA A 44 -2.24 -2.77 8.73
N ASP A 45 -3.13 -3.75 8.87
CA ASP A 45 -2.89 -4.85 9.79
C ASP A 45 -1.59 -5.49 9.32
N SER A 46 -0.56 -5.12 10.07
CA SER A 46 0.86 -5.35 9.82
C SER A 46 1.03 -6.81 9.45
N ILE A 47 1.36 -7.08 8.18
CA ILE A 47 1.89 -8.39 7.82
C ILE A 47 3.06 -8.61 8.76
N ASP A 48 2.89 -9.58 9.65
CA ASP A 48 3.86 -9.89 10.68
C ASP A 48 4.63 -11.12 10.23
N TRP A 49 5.95 -11.01 10.26
CA TRP A 49 6.85 -12.12 9.96
C TRP A 49 7.57 -12.50 11.26
N PRO A 50 7.08 -13.50 12.00
CA PRO A 50 7.64 -13.91 13.28
C PRO A 50 9.14 -14.22 13.20
N GLU A 51 9.61 -14.71 12.06
CA GLU A 51 11.02 -15.01 11.83
C GLU A 51 11.88 -13.75 11.83
N LEU A 52 11.40 -12.64 11.24
CA LEU A 52 12.07 -11.35 11.33
C LEU A 52 11.86 -10.70 12.69
N ARG A 53 10.68 -10.84 13.31
CA ARG A 53 10.44 -10.34 14.68
C ARG A 53 11.39 -10.96 15.70
N THR A 54 11.68 -12.25 15.57
CA THR A 54 12.67 -12.94 16.41
C THR A 54 14.05 -12.28 16.31
N LEU A 55 14.42 -11.78 15.12
CA LEU A 55 15.72 -11.14 14.88
C LEU A 55 15.75 -9.66 15.29
N TYR A 56 14.65 -8.92 15.10
CA TYR A 56 14.60 -7.47 15.36
C TYR A 56 14.01 -7.10 16.72
N GLY A 57 13.31 -8.02 17.38
CA GLY A 57 12.59 -7.78 18.62
C GLY A 57 11.52 -6.70 18.44
N THR A 58 11.58 -5.68 19.30
CA THR A 58 10.69 -4.51 19.22
C THR A 58 11.14 -3.45 18.22
N THR A 59 12.31 -3.63 17.59
CA THR A 59 12.80 -2.73 16.55
C THR A 59 11.91 -2.85 15.31
N PRO A 60 11.66 -1.74 14.58
CA PRO A 60 10.97 -1.82 13.30
C PRO A 60 11.63 -2.83 12.36
N LEU A 61 10.80 -3.60 11.64
CA LEU A 61 11.29 -4.48 10.58
C LEU A 61 11.88 -3.64 9.44
N PRO A 62 12.80 -4.19 8.63
CA PRO A 62 13.32 -3.50 7.46
C PRO A 62 12.19 -3.06 6.52
N ASP A 63 12.20 -1.79 6.12
CA ASP A 63 11.29 -1.29 5.09
C ASP A 63 11.66 -1.89 3.73
N LEU A 64 10.76 -2.68 3.14
CA LEU A 64 10.97 -3.36 1.86
C LEU A 64 11.22 -2.40 0.70
N ASN A 65 10.77 -1.13 0.82
CA ASN A 65 11.05 -0.07 -0.15
C ASN A 65 12.53 0.34 -0.18
N THR A 66 13.20 0.22 0.95
CA THR A 66 14.62 0.61 1.10
C THR A 66 15.57 -0.58 0.95
N CYS A 67 15.05 -1.81 1.04
CA CYS A 67 15.84 -3.01 0.83
C CYS A 67 16.24 -3.15 -0.65
N HIS A 68 17.37 -3.80 -0.92
CA HIS A 68 17.75 -4.20 -2.27
C HIS A 68 17.03 -5.51 -2.64
N PHE A 69 16.17 -5.49 -3.67
CA PHE A 69 15.49 -6.69 -4.20
C PHE A 69 16.31 -7.27 -5.32
N PHE A 70 16.87 -8.44 -5.05
CA PHE A 70 17.83 -9.09 -5.94
C PHE A 70 17.30 -10.40 -6.52
N TYR A 71 16.13 -10.86 -6.06
CA TYR A 71 15.64 -12.19 -6.39
C TYR A 71 14.12 -12.25 -6.51
N LEU A 72 13.68 -12.80 -7.62
CA LEU A 72 12.30 -13.19 -7.90
C LEU A 72 12.34 -14.64 -8.37
N HIS A 73 11.54 -15.49 -7.73
CA HIS A 73 11.29 -16.84 -8.20
C HIS A 73 9.79 -17.09 -8.25
N VAL A 74 9.33 -17.63 -9.36
CA VAL A 74 7.94 -18.04 -9.57
C VAL A 74 7.95 -19.55 -9.69
N ASP A 75 7.29 -20.23 -8.75
CA ASP A 75 7.11 -21.67 -8.79
C ASP A 75 5.64 -21.98 -9.10
N GLU A 76 5.40 -22.47 -10.32
CA GLU A 76 4.07 -22.84 -10.79
C GLU A 76 3.53 -24.08 -10.07
N ARG A 77 4.40 -24.99 -9.61
CA ARG A 77 3.96 -26.29 -9.05
C ARG A 77 3.29 -26.13 -7.70
N ASP A 78 3.88 -25.27 -6.87
CA ASP A 78 3.38 -24.98 -5.53
C ASP A 78 2.56 -23.69 -5.47
N THR A 79 2.29 -23.09 -6.64
CA THR A 79 1.57 -21.82 -6.77
C THR A 79 2.16 -20.76 -5.84
N SER A 80 3.48 -20.55 -5.95
CA SER A 80 4.23 -19.69 -5.05
C SER A 80 5.10 -18.68 -5.77
N VAL A 81 5.34 -17.55 -5.11
CA VAL A 81 6.28 -16.54 -5.54
C VAL A 81 7.20 -16.24 -4.36
N THR A 82 8.50 -16.23 -4.60
CA THR A 82 9.50 -15.89 -3.59
C THR A 82 10.25 -14.63 -3.98
N PHE A 83 10.26 -13.67 -3.06
CA PHE A 83 11.05 -12.44 -3.16
C PHE A 83 12.28 -12.53 -2.27
N GLY A 84 13.44 -12.09 -2.74
CA GLY A 84 14.65 -11.97 -1.93
C GLY A 84 15.08 -10.52 -1.77
N PHE A 85 15.33 -10.13 -0.52
CA PHE A 85 15.72 -8.79 -0.12
C PHE A 85 17.03 -8.78 0.66
N GLU A 86 17.78 -7.68 0.54
CA GLU A 86 18.97 -7.38 1.31
C GLU A 86 18.83 -6.03 2.02
N THR A 87 19.39 -5.94 3.22
CA THR A 87 19.44 -4.70 3.99
C THR A 87 20.70 -4.61 4.85
N GLN A 88 21.21 -3.40 5.03
CA GLN A 88 22.27 -3.08 5.99
C GLN A 88 21.70 -2.75 7.39
N GLN A 89 20.38 -2.68 7.54
CA GLN A 89 19.74 -2.56 8.85
C GLN A 89 19.89 -3.88 9.60
N LEU A 90 20.94 -4.02 10.42
CA LEU A 90 21.24 -5.29 11.09
C LEU A 90 20.25 -5.63 12.23
N PRO A 91 19.96 -6.93 12.43
CA PRO A 91 19.10 -7.38 13.52
C PRO A 91 19.75 -7.18 14.90
N ARG A 92 18.94 -6.90 15.92
CA ARG A 92 19.40 -6.76 17.32
C ARG A 92 19.67 -8.10 18.01
N HIS A 93 18.98 -9.14 17.56
CA HIS A 93 19.07 -10.50 18.10
C HIS A 93 19.55 -11.43 16.97
N PRO A 94 20.85 -11.39 16.62
CA PRO A 94 21.39 -12.26 15.58
C PRO A 94 21.28 -13.72 16.01
N LYS A 95 21.15 -14.63 15.03
CA LYS A 95 21.16 -16.06 15.32
C LYS A 95 22.51 -16.49 15.91
N PRO A 96 22.56 -17.52 16.77
CA PRO A 96 23.79 -17.96 17.42
C PRO A 96 24.95 -18.21 16.43
N GLU A 97 24.66 -18.77 15.25
CA GLU A 97 25.66 -19.07 14.22
C GLU A 97 26.20 -17.83 13.49
N TRP A 98 25.68 -16.63 13.77
CA TRP A 98 26.14 -15.36 13.21
C TRP A 98 27.06 -14.59 14.16
N VAL A 99 26.99 -14.85 15.47
CA VAL A 99 27.64 -14.04 16.52
C VAL A 99 29.15 -13.89 16.33
N GLN A 100 29.82 -14.95 15.84
CA GLN A 100 31.27 -14.93 15.61
C GLN A 100 31.68 -14.51 14.19
N LYS A 101 30.71 -14.20 13.31
CA LYS A 101 30.98 -13.82 11.93
C LYS A 101 31.04 -12.29 11.84
N ALA A 102 32.00 -11.78 11.08
CA ALA A 102 31.91 -10.42 10.59
C ALA A 102 30.80 -10.38 9.52
N TYR A 103 29.86 -9.44 9.64
CA TYR A 103 28.82 -9.18 8.65
C TYR A 103 28.33 -7.74 8.75
N ASN A 104 27.87 -7.20 7.62
CA ASN A 104 27.25 -5.87 7.54
C ASN A 104 25.96 -5.86 6.71
N THR A 105 25.55 -7.02 6.18
CA THR A 105 24.31 -7.17 5.41
C THR A 105 23.52 -8.39 5.87
N LEU A 106 22.21 -8.20 6.08
CA LEU A 106 21.22 -9.26 6.20
C LEU A 106 20.54 -9.49 4.85
N ARG A 107 20.36 -10.76 4.49
CA ARG A 107 19.56 -11.19 3.35
C ARG A 107 18.44 -12.10 3.82
N PHE A 108 17.24 -11.90 3.30
CA PHE A 108 16.06 -12.68 3.67
C PHE A 108 15.14 -12.90 2.48
N TRP A 109 14.33 -13.95 2.54
CA TRP A 109 13.40 -14.33 1.50
C TRP A 109 12.00 -14.40 2.06
N ILE A 110 11.06 -13.81 1.35
CA ILE A 110 9.62 -13.84 1.66
C ILE A 110 8.98 -14.72 0.59
N GLU A 111 8.38 -15.80 1.04
CA GLU A 111 7.63 -16.73 0.21
C GLU A 111 6.13 -16.44 0.36
N PHE A 112 5.48 -16.26 -0.78
CA PHE A 112 4.04 -16.08 -0.91
C PHE A 112 3.44 -17.36 -1.49
N THR A 113 2.43 -17.91 -0.84
CA THR A 113 1.78 -19.17 -1.25
C THR A 113 0.32 -18.96 -1.61
N GLY A 114 -0.22 -19.82 -2.48
CA GLY A 114 -1.58 -19.67 -2.99
C GLY A 114 -1.68 -18.43 -3.89
N VAL A 115 -0.69 -18.23 -4.74
CA VAL A 115 -0.58 -17.08 -5.62
C VAL A 115 -1.63 -17.15 -6.73
N ALA A 116 -2.32 -16.03 -6.99
CA ALA A 116 -3.21 -15.90 -8.13
C ALA A 116 -3.02 -14.55 -8.83
N ASP A 117 -3.48 -14.47 -10.07
CA ASP A 117 -3.47 -13.25 -10.89
C ASP A 117 -2.10 -12.60 -11.07
N LEU A 118 -1.04 -13.41 -11.18
CA LEU A 118 0.32 -12.92 -11.37
C LEU A 118 0.46 -12.12 -12.67
N ARG A 119 0.91 -10.88 -12.55
CA ARG A 119 1.24 -9.97 -13.63
C ARG A 119 2.68 -9.49 -13.48
N LEU A 120 3.46 -9.64 -14.55
CA LEU A 120 4.86 -9.23 -14.62
C LEU A 120 5.08 -8.36 -15.85
N GLN A 121 5.70 -7.19 -15.66
CA GLN A 121 6.07 -6.28 -16.74
C GLN A 121 7.52 -5.84 -16.58
N GLY A 122 8.35 -6.12 -17.59
CA GLY A 122 9.69 -5.55 -17.77
C GLY A 122 10.82 -6.08 -16.87
N VAL A 123 10.77 -7.32 -16.40
CA VAL A 123 11.70 -7.93 -15.41
C VAL A 123 13.21 -7.62 -15.61
N LEU A 124 13.79 -6.72 -14.79
CA LEU A 124 15.13 -6.86 -14.17
C LEU A 124 15.13 -6.20 -12.78
N ALA A 125 15.99 -6.65 -11.88
CA ALA A 125 16.15 -6.12 -10.52
C ALA A 125 16.59 -4.64 -10.53
N GLU A 126 15.81 -3.77 -9.89
CA GLU A 126 16.09 -2.33 -9.80
C GLU A 126 16.09 -1.87 -8.33
N ALA A 127 17.00 -0.93 -8.02
CA ALA A 127 17.16 -0.36 -6.68
C ALA A 127 16.01 0.60 -6.31
N GLU A 128 15.51 1.39 -7.26
CA GLU A 128 14.42 2.34 -7.04
C GLU A 128 13.06 1.70 -7.36
N ARG A 129 12.31 1.34 -6.32
CA ARG A 129 10.97 0.76 -6.46
C ARG A 129 10.14 0.96 -5.20
N SER A 130 8.83 0.85 -5.35
CA SER A 130 7.86 0.78 -4.26
C SER A 130 7.36 -0.65 -4.12
N VAL A 131 7.37 -1.18 -2.90
CA VAL A 131 6.85 -2.49 -2.52
C VAL A 131 5.67 -2.25 -1.58
N GLN A 132 4.50 -2.72 -1.97
CA GLN A 132 3.28 -2.62 -1.18
C GLN A 132 2.73 -4.01 -0.93
N LEU A 133 2.44 -4.29 0.33
CA LEU A 133 1.69 -5.46 0.72
C LEU A 133 0.52 -4.99 1.58
N THR A 134 -0.69 -5.31 1.16
CA THR A 134 -1.92 -4.91 1.85
C THR A 134 -2.86 -6.08 2.04
N GLY A 135 -3.77 -5.97 3.01
CA GLY A 135 -4.91 -6.88 3.10
C GLY A 135 -5.71 -6.83 1.80
N GLY A 136 -5.95 -7.99 1.22
CA GLY A 136 -6.68 -8.10 -0.04
C GLY A 136 -8.18 -7.88 0.13
N SER A 137 -8.85 -7.70 -1.01
CA SER A 137 -10.31 -7.47 -1.05
C SER A 137 -11.14 -8.63 -0.49
N THR A 138 -10.52 -9.80 -0.34
CA THR A 138 -11.11 -10.99 0.28
C THR A 138 -10.45 -11.25 1.64
N PRO A 139 -11.20 -11.58 2.70
CA PRO A 139 -10.61 -11.92 4.00
C PRO A 139 -9.53 -12.99 3.87
N GLY A 140 -8.37 -12.76 4.51
CA GLY A 140 -7.26 -13.70 4.49
C GLY A 140 -6.47 -13.75 3.18
N THR A 141 -6.67 -12.79 2.28
CA THR A 141 -5.81 -12.63 1.08
C THR A 141 -4.86 -11.45 1.26
N LEU A 142 -3.74 -11.50 0.56
CA LEU A 142 -2.75 -10.45 0.45
C LEU A 142 -2.76 -9.92 -0.98
N GLN A 143 -2.69 -8.61 -1.14
CA GLN A 143 -2.36 -7.95 -2.40
C GLN A 143 -0.88 -7.57 -2.33
N VAL A 144 -0.09 -8.08 -3.27
CA VAL A 144 1.35 -7.83 -3.31
C VAL A 144 1.67 -7.09 -4.59
N SER A 145 2.36 -5.97 -4.47
CA SER A 145 2.82 -5.23 -5.63
C SER A 145 4.23 -4.67 -5.46
N VAL A 146 4.96 -4.66 -6.56
CA VAL A 146 6.26 -4.04 -6.71
C VAL A 146 6.21 -3.17 -7.96
N HIS A 147 6.52 -1.89 -7.83
CA HIS A 147 6.42 -0.93 -8.93
C HIS A 147 7.69 -0.08 -9.03
N SER A 148 8.23 0.05 -10.24
CA SER A 148 9.20 1.08 -10.61
C SER A 148 8.63 1.92 -11.76
N SER A 149 9.41 2.90 -12.24
CA SER A 149 8.99 3.78 -13.34
C SER A 149 8.74 3.04 -14.66
N THR A 150 9.34 1.86 -14.84
CA THR A 150 9.24 1.10 -16.11
C THR A 150 8.73 -0.32 -15.96
N ARG A 151 8.53 -0.80 -14.71
CA ARG A 151 8.35 -2.23 -14.42
C ARG A 151 7.36 -2.44 -13.30
N SER A 152 6.69 -3.58 -13.33
CA SER A 152 5.79 -3.97 -12.24
C SER A 152 5.69 -5.47 -12.04
N ILE A 153 5.44 -5.84 -10.79
CA ILE A 153 5.03 -7.17 -10.34
C ILE A 153 3.75 -6.95 -9.53
N ALA A 154 2.70 -7.70 -9.81
CA ALA A 154 1.49 -7.67 -8.99
C ALA A 154 0.86 -9.04 -8.95
N PHE A 155 0.38 -9.45 -7.77
CA PHE A 155 -0.37 -10.70 -7.59
C PHE A 155 -1.17 -10.67 -6.29
N THR A 156 -2.05 -11.65 -6.14
CA THR A 156 -2.68 -11.97 -4.87
C THR A 156 -2.05 -13.22 -4.26
N ALA A 157 -2.04 -13.32 -2.93
CA ALA A 157 -1.54 -14.51 -2.24
C ALA A 157 -2.44 -14.84 -1.04
N ALA A 158 -2.49 -16.12 -0.66
CA ALA A 158 -3.24 -16.56 0.53
C ALA A 158 -2.43 -16.34 1.82
N ALA A 159 -1.10 -16.42 1.74
CA ALA A 159 -0.22 -16.25 2.91
C ALA A 159 1.17 -15.77 2.50
N SER A 160 1.92 -15.29 3.48
CA SER A 160 3.35 -15.00 3.34
C SER A 160 4.13 -15.48 4.57
N ARG A 161 5.37 -15.90 4.37
CA ARG A 161 6.32 -16.25 5.44
C ARG A 161 7.74 -15.89 5.07
N VAL A 162 8.61 -15.70 6.04
CA VAL A 162 10.04 -15.57 5.78
C VAL A 162 10.66 -16.96 5.76
N SER A 163 10.95 -17.47 4.57
CA SER A 163 11.40 -18.85 4.37
C SER A 163 12.89 -19.04 4.68
N HIS A 164 13.70 -17.99 4.54
CA HIS A 164 15.14 -18.08 4.74
C HIS A 164 15.76 -16.75 5.18
N THR A 165 16.84 -16.82 5.97
CA THR A 165 17.66 -15.66 6.36
C THR A 165 19.14 -16.03 6.42
N ARG A 166 20.01 -15.13 5.95
CA ARG A 166 21.48 -15.27 6.03
C ARG A 166 22.16 -13.92 6.18
N VAL A 167 23.38 -13.92 6.71
CA VAL A 167 24.24 -12.72 6.79
C VAL A 167 25.51 -12.91 5.98
N TYR A 168 26.09 -11.81 5.49
CA TYR A 168 27.38 -11.81 4.81
C TYR A 168 28.07 -10.44 4.92
N LEU A 169 29.35 -10.41 4.54
CA LEU A 169 30.07 -9.16 4.31
C LEU A 169 29.86 -8.72 2.87
N GLN A 170 29.29 -7.54 2.70
CA GLN A 170 29.23 -6.82 1.45
C GLN A 170 30.31 -5.74 1.46
N GLY A 171 31.06 -5.63 0.37
CA GLY A 171 32.03 -4.56 0.19
C GLY A 171 31.37 -3.18 0.21
N PRO A 172 32.17 -2.10 0.30
CA PRO A 172 31.66 -0.75 0.11
C PRO A 172 30.93 -0.67 -1.25
N VAL A 173 29.75 -0.03 -1.25
CA VAL A 173 29.00 0.30 -2.46
C VAL A 173 29.58 1.57 -3.06
#